data_AF-A0A366KN14-F1
#
_entry.id   AF-A0A366KN14-F1
#
_cell.length_a   1.000
_cell.length_b   1.000
_cell.length_c   1.000
_cell.angle_alpha   90.00
_cell.angle_beta   90.00
_cell.angle_gamma   90.00
#
_symmetry.space_group_name_H-M   'P 1'
#
loop_
_entity.id
_entity.type
_entity.pdbx_description
1 polymer ?
#
loop_
_entity_poly.entity_id
_entity_poly.type
_entity_poly.pdbx_seq_one_letter_code
_entity_poly.pdbx_strand_id
1 'polypeptide(L)'
;MAVSRKTALKKDEQSGNQLHIYEVNPIIFYSGEADELNIELLEFNYGELIIKSLSTAILKVKELIMENEEFPVRWKQTAKGLRITLPDGLINDETRKKCTLKIKF
;
A
#
# COMPACT_ATOMS: atom_id res chain seq x y z
N MET A 1 -54.96 5.65 2.14
CA MET A 1 -54.27 4.99 1.00
C MET A 1 -53.08 5.84 0.62
N ALA A 2 -51.88 5.33 0.85
CA ALA A 2 -50.61 6.00 0.55
C ALA A 2 -50.28 5.83 -0.94
N VAL A 3 -49.88 6.90 -1.62
CA VAL A 3 -49.18 6.80 -2.90
C VAL A 3 -48.00 7.78 -2.88
N SER A 4 -46.86 7.24 -2.48
CA SER A 4 -45.55 7.88 -2.48
C SER A 4 -45.16 8.32 -3.89
N ARG A 5 -44.90 9.62 -4.06
CA ARG A 5 -44.28 10.16 -5.28
C ARG A 5 -42.82 9.74 -5.27
N LYS A 6 -42.43 8.91 -6.24
CA LYS A 6 -41.03 8.54 -6.52
C LYS A 6 -40.27 9.80 -6.91
N THR A 7 -39.47 10.34 -6.00
CA THR A 7 -38.47 11.35 -6.31
C THR A 7 -37.34 10.67 -7.08
N ALA A 8 -37.25 10.94 -8.37
CA ALA A 8 -36.12 10.55 -9.19
C ALA A 8 -34.85 11.24 -8.66
N LEU A 9 -34.00 10.48 -7.97
CA LEU A 9 -32.65 10.91 -7.63
C LEU A 9 -31.84 11.00 -8.92
N LYS A 10 -31.60 12.25 -9.35
CA LYS A 10 -30.59 12.59 -10.36
C LYS A 10 -29.25 12.03 -9.88
N LYS A 11 -28.66 11.14 -10.67
CA LYS A 11 -27.29 10.66 -10.50
C LYS A 11 -26.40 11.83 -10.93
N ASP A 12 -25.89 12.57 -9.96
CA ASP A 12 -24.85 13.56 -10.19
C ASP A 12 -23.57 12.76 -10.51
N GLU A 13 -23.18 12.79 -11.77
CA GLU A 13 -21.95 12.20 -12.29
C GLU A 13 -20.78 13.05 -11.80
N GLN A 14 -20.43 12.88 -10.52
CA GLN A 14 -19.18 13.42 -9.98
C GLN A 14 -18.02 12.65 -10.61
N SER A 15 -17.42 13.23 -11.65
CA SER A 15 -16.05 12.95 -12.09
C SER A 15 -15.05 13.37 -10.99
N GLY A 16 -15.16 12.77 -9.81
CA GLY A 16 -14.11 12.81 -8.81
C GLY A 16 -13.09 11.75 -9.18
N ASN A 17 -11.80 12.11 -9.28
CA ASN A 17 -10.71 11.14 -9.27
C ASN A 17 -10.98 10.11 -8.17
N GLN A 18 -11.44 8.92 -8.54
CA GLN A 18 -11.70 7.84 -7.59
C GLN A 18 -10.34 7.43 -7.03
N LEU A 19 -10.02 7.94 -5.83
CA LEU A 19 -8.88 7.45 -5.07
C LEU A 19 -9.23 6.04 -4.61
N HIS A 20 -8.72 5.06 -5.36
CA HIS A 20 -8.84 3.65 -5.02
C HIS A 20 -7.92 3.33 -3.84
N ILE A 21 -8.39 3.59 -2.63
CA ILE A 21 -7.68 3.27 -1.39
C ILE A 21 -8.11 1.87 -0.96
N TYR A 22 -7.16 0.94 -0.94
CA TYR A 22 -7.37 -0.41 -0.45
C TYR A 22 -6.63 -0.60 0.87
N GLU A 23 -7.33 -1.13 1.86
CA GLU A 23 -6.68 -1.62 3.08
C GLU A 23 -6.16 -3.02 2.80
N VAL A 24 -4.86 -3.22 3.04
CA VAL A 24 -4.18 -4.50 2.85
C VAL A 24 -3.79 -5.05 4.21
N ASN A 25 -3.83 -6.37 4.36
CA ASN A 25 -3.41 -7.07 5.57
C ASN A 25 -2.04 -7.72 5.32
N PRO A 26 -0.92 -6.99 5.49
CA PRO A 26 0.39 -7.56 5.31
C PRO A 26 0.74 -8.51 6.45
N ILE A 27 1.55 -9.51 6.14
CA ILE A 27 2.25 -10.29 7.16
C ILE A 27 3.58 -9.59 7.42
N ILE A 28 3.86 -9.23 8.67
CA ILE A 28 5.05 -8.47 9.05
C ILE A 28 5.94 -9.35 9.93
N PHE A 29 7.20 -9.50 9.52
CA PHE A 29 8.24 -10.21 10.27
C PHE A 29 9.37 -9.25 10.59
N TYR A 30 9.71 -9.12 11.87
CA TYR A 30 10.86 -8.34 12.32
C TYR A 30 11.94 -9.29 12.84
N SER A 31 13.15 -9.15 12.29
CA SER A 31 14.34 -9.83 12.79
C SER A 31 15.19 -8.82 13.57
N GLY A 32 15.15 -8.91 14.89
CA GLY A 32 15.96 -8.06 15.77
C GLY A 32 17.46 -8.34 15.71
N GLU A 33 17.88 -9.47 15.13
CA GLU A 33 19.30 -9.80 14.98
C GLU A 33 19.94 -9.08 13.78
N ALA A 34 19.16 -8.82 12.73
CA ALA A 34 19.63 -8.16 11.51
C ALA A 34 19.14 -6.71 11.36
N ASP A 35 18.29 -6.24 12.30
CA ASP A 35 17.56 -4.97 12.18
C ASP A 35 16.76 -4.86 10.86
N GLU A 36 16.17 -5.98 10.45
CA GLU A 36 15.42 -6.12 9.20
C GLU A 36 13.93 -6.35 9.47
N LEU A 37 13.09 -5.73 8.67
CA LEU A 37 11.64 -5.89 8.66
C LEU A 37 11.19 -6.38 7.28
N ASN A 38 10.65 -7.58 7.22
CA ASN A 38 10.08 -8.15 6.02
C ASN A 38 8.56 -8.00 6.08
N ILE A 39 7.98 -7.39 5.05
CA ILE A 39 6.55 -7.18 4.91
C ILE A 39 6.10 -7.96 3.69
N GLU A 40 5.39 -9.06 3.92
CA GLU A 40 4.77 -9.84 2.85
C GLU A 40 3.36 -9.29 2.58
N LEU A 41 3.16 -8.82 1.35
CA LEU A 41 1.88 -8.39 0.81
C LEU A 41 1.31 -9.52 -0.03
N LEU A 42 0.19 -10.09 0.42
CA LEU A 42 -0.58 -11.09 -0.34
C LEU A 42 -1.51 -10.45 -1.37
N GLU A 43 -1.91 -9.21 -1.11
CA GLU A 43 -2.73 -8.39 -2.00
C GLU A 43 -2.02 -7.04 -2.17
N PHE A 44 -1.57 -6.77 -3.40
CA PHE A 44 -0.89 -5.52 -3.75
C PHE A 44 -1.32 -5.06 -5.13
N ASN A 45 -1.22 -3.75 -5.33
CA ASN A 45 -1.53 -3.09 -6.58
C ASN A 45 -0.50 -1.97 -6.81
N TYR A 46 -0.38 -1.49 -8.04
CA TYR A 46 0.47 -0.35 -8.34
C TYR A 46 -0.06 0.91 -7.63
N GLY A 47 0.83 1.87 -7.32
CA GLY A 47 0.46 3.11 -6.64
C GLY A 47 1.26 3.38 -5.37
N GLU A 48 0.62 3.96 -4.35
CA GLU A 48 1.29 4.33 -3.10
C GLU A 48 0.86 3.43 -1.93
N LEU A 49 1.81 2.70 -1.35
CA LEU A 49 1.65 2.01 -0.09
C LEU A 49 2.14 2.91 1.05
N ILE A 50 1.31 3.13 2.06
CA ILE A 50 1.62 4.00 3.20
C ILE A 50 1.63 3.19 4.49
N ILE A 51 2.79 3.07 5.12
CA ILE A 51 2.97 2.41 6.41
C ILE A 51 3.12 3.49 7.49
N LYS A 52 1.99 3.80 8.15
CA LYS A 52 1.93 4.85 9.17
C LYS A 52 2.83 4.57 10.38
N SER A 53 2.98 3.30 10.75
CA SER A 53 3.77 2.86 11.91
C SER A 53 5.28 3.09 11.74
N LEU A 54 5.78 3.25 10.50
CA LEU A 54 7.19 3.49 10.21
C LEU A 54 7.48 4.98 9.99
N SER A 55 7.09 5.81 10.96
CA SER A 55 7.41 7.23 10.94
C SER A 55 8.88 7.47 11.30
N THR A 56 9.44 8.60 10.85
CA THR A 56 10.82 9.01 11.18
C THR A 56 11.07 9.23 12.67
N ALA A 57 10.01 9.31 13.48
CA ALA A 57 10.11 9.47 14.93
C ALA A 57 10.31 8.14 15.67
N ILE A 58 10.02 7.00 15.03
CA ILE A 58 10.04 5.67 15.67
C ILE A 58 11.29 4.89 15.22
N LEU A 59 11.47 4.73 13.90
CA LEU A 59 12.54 3.92 13.31
C LEU A 59 13.03 4.59 12.03
N LYS A 60 14.34 4.71 11.81
CA LYS A 60 14.90 5.33 10.61
C LYS A 60 15.19 4.27 9.57
N VAL A 61 14.48 4.29 8.44
CA VAL A 61 14.73 3.34 7.34
C VAL A 61 16.03 3.73 6.64
N LYS A 62 16.97 2.79 6.52
CA LYS A 62 18.19 2.95 5.73
C LYS A 62 18.02 2.46 4.31
N GLU A 63 17.36 1.32 4.15
CA GLU A 63 17.24 0.64 2.87
C GLU A 63 15.87 -0.03 2.73
N LEU A 64 15.37 -0.11 1.50
CA LEU A 64 14.14 -0.84 1.18
C LEU A 64 14.31 -1.53 -0.16
N ILE A 65 14.08 -2.84 -0.17
CA ILE A 65 14.29 -3.74 -1.29
C ILE A 65 13.02 -4.56 -1.51
N MET A 66 12.63 -4.81 -2.76
CA MET A 66 11.68 -5.89 -3.06
C MET A 66 12.48 -7.17 -3.30
N GLU A 67 12.30 -8.20 -2.49
CA GLU A 67 13.07 -9.45 -2.66
C GLU A 67 12.64 -10.25 -3.89
N ASN A 68 11.35 -10.22 -4.23
CA ASN A 68 10.80 -11.05 -5.31
C ASN A 68 10.80 -10.33 -6.67
N GLU A 69 11.21 -9.06 -6.73
CA GLU A 69 11.05 -8.23 -7.91
C GLU A 69 12.29 -7.36 -8.14
N GLU A 70 12.80 -7.33 -9.36
CA GLU A 70 13.93 -6.46 -9.74
C GLU A 70 13.51 -5.01 -10.00
N PHE A 71 12.28 -4.63 -9.64
CA PHE A 71 11.82 -3.28 -9.87
C PHE A 71 12.46 -2.28 -8.88
N PRO A 72 12.89 -1.10 -9.38
CA PRO A 72 13.38 -0.05 -8.51
C PRO A 72 12.22 0.52 -7.68
N VAL A 73 12.20 0.22 -6.38
CA VAL A 73 11.24 0.81 -5.46
C VAL A 73 11.65 2.21 -5.06
N ARG A 74 10.74 3.16 -5.25
CA ARG A 74 10.90 4.51 -4.71
C ARG A 74 10.18 4.58 -3.38
N TRP A 75 10.84 5.11 -2.36
CA TRP A 75 10.22 5.29 -1.05
C TRP A 75 10.64 6.63 -0.46
N LYS A 76 9.79 7.14 0.44
CA LYS A 76 10.03 8.36 1.18
C LYS A 76 9.47 8.22 2.57
N GLN A 77 10.34 8.37 3.56
CA GLN A 77 9.93 8.40 4.95
C GLN A 77 9.58 9.82 5.37
N THR A 78 8.47 9.97 6.11
CA THR A 78 8.00 11.25 6.65
C THR A 78 7.54 11.07 8.09
N ALA A 79 7.24 12.19 8.78
CA ALA A 79 6.62 12.15 10.10
C ALA A 79 5.25 11.46 10.12
N LYS A 80 4.59 11.32 8.96
CA LYS A 80 3.29 10.63 8.82
C LYS A 80 3.42 9.12 8.58
N GLY A 81 4.64 8.61 8.41
CA GLY A 81 4.93 7.23 8.05
C GLY A 81 5.84 7.09 6.84
N LEU A 82 6.08 5.84 6.45
CA LEU A 82 6.83 5.45 5.27
C LEU A 82 5.89 5.35 4.08
N ARG A 83 6.17 6.09 3.01
CA ARG A 83 5.47 5.98 1.73
C ARG A 83 6.35 5.22 0.75
N ILE A 84 5.78 4.22 0.11
CA ILE A 84 6.44 3.36 -0.85
C ILE A 84 5.64 3.47 -2.14
N THR A 85 6.28 3.97 -3.20
CA THR A 85 5.71 4.03 -4.53
C THR A 85 6.00 2.70 -5.23
N LEU A 86 4.94 1.91 -5.38
CA LEU A 86 4.94 0.67 -6.12
C LEU A 86 4.83 1.00 -7.62
N PRO A 87 5.73 0.48 -8.47
CA PRO A 87 5.80 0.84 -9.87
C PRO A 87 4.60 0.35 -10.67
N ASP A 88 4.26 1.08 -11.74
CA ASP A 88 3.22 0.69 -12.70
C ASP A 88 3.61 -0.63 -13.36
N GLY A 89 2.80 -1.67 -13.15
CA GLY A 89 3.10 -3.05 -13.55
C GLY A 89 3.31 -4.04 -12.39
N LEU A 90 3.34 -3.53 -11.15
CA LEU A 90 3.26 -4.37 -9.95
C LEU A 90 1.78 -4.65 -9.61
N ILE A 91 1.21 -5.64 -10.28
CA ILE A 91 -0.15 -6.13 -10.06
C ILE A 91 -0.12 -7.57 -9.55
N ASN A 92 -1.10 -7.91 -8.73
CA ASN A 92 -1.33 -9.28 -8.29
C ASN A 92 -1.88 -10.09 -9.48
N ASP A 93 -1.01 -10.90 -10.10
CA ASP A 93 -1.33 -11.79 -11.22
C ASP A 93 -1.22 -13.26 -10.78
N GLU A 94 -1.74 -14.21 -11.58
CA GLU A 94 -1.69 -15.66 -11.25
C GLU A 94 -0.27 -16.19 -10.96
N THR A 95 0.75 -15.53 -11.53
CA THR A 95 2.18 -15.80 -11.32
C THR A 95 2.78 -15.04 -10.14
N ARG A 96 2.20 -13.90 -9.73
CA ARG A 96 2.71 -12.99 -8.70
C ARG A 96 1.76 -12.93 -7.51
N LYS A 97 1.73 -14.03 -6.75
CA LYS A 97 0.82 -14.20 -5.61
C LYS A 97 1.24 -13.46 -4.33
N LYS A 98 2.50 -13.01 -4.25
CA LYS A 98 3.01 -12.28 -3.08
C LYS A 98 4.18 -11.36 -3.44
N CYS A 99 4.22 -10.21 -2.79
CA CYS A 99 5.33 -9.28 -2.86
C CYS A 99 5.95 -9.16 -1.46
N THR A 100 7.26 -9.31 -1.35
CA THR A 100 7.98 -9.16 -0.09
C THR A 100 8.81 -7.89 -0.13
N LEU A 101 8.48 -6.94 0.76
CA LEU A 101 9.24 -5.72 0.99
C LEU A 101 10.16 -5.94 2.17
N LYS A 102 11.47 -5.85 1.92
CA LYS A 102 12.51 -5.94 2.93
C LYS A 102 13.01 -4.55 3.26
N ILE A 103 12.80 -4.14 4.51
CA ILE A 103 13.17 -2.84 5.04
C ILE A 103 14.32 -3.05 6.03
N LYS A 104 15.42 -2.33 5.87
CA LYS A 104 16.54 -2.34 6.83
C LYS A 104 16.62 -1.01 7.56
N PHE A 105 16.86 -1.07 8.86
CA PHE A 105 17.01 0.10 9.73
C PHE A 105 18.47 0.44 10.03
#